data_AF-A0A2N7RR20-F1
#
_entry.id   AF-A0A2N7RR20-F1
#
_cell.length_a   1.000
_cell.length_b   1.000
_cell.length_c   1.000
_cell.angle_alpha   90.00
_cell.angle_beta   90.00
_cell.angle_gamma   90.00
#
_symmetry.space_group_name_H-M   'P 1'
#
loop_
_entity.id
_entity.type
_entity.pdbx_description
1 polymer ?
#
loop_
_entity_poly.entity_id
_entity_poly.type
_entity_poly.pdbx_seq_one_letter_code
_entity_poly.pdbx_strand_id
1 'polypeptide(L)' 'MKPHNMSNQEERLDAWCDGSSICLIAVDAQGDPLDLGDEEMRALIAKLQQCLAESEAAASKD' A
#
# COMPACT_ATOMS: atom_id res chain seq x y z
N MET A 1 5.52 35.05 8.97
CA MET A 1 5.54 34.06 7.87
C MET A 1 5.47 32.68 8.50
N LYS A 2 4.34 31.99 8.38
CA LYS A 2 4.17 30.62 8.92
C LYS A 2 4.90 29.64 7.99
N PRO A 3 5.54 28.58 8.52
CA PRO A 3 6.23 27.62 7.67
C PRO A 3 5.20 26.93 6.78
N HIS A 4 5.47 26.94 5.47
CA HIS A 4 4.73 26.13 4.53
C HIS A 4 5.01 24.68 4.90
N ASN A 5 4.01 24.00 5.45
CA ASN A 5 4.02 22.57 5.62
C ASN A 5 4.04 21.99 4.19
N MET A 6 5.21 21.59 3.70
CA MET A 6 5.34 20.81 2.48
C MET A 6 4.58 19.50 2.73
N SER A 7 3.31 19.47 2.32
CA SER A 7 2.54 18.25 2.22
C SER A 7 3.31 17.32 1.29
N ASN A 8 3.93 16.30 1.87
CA ASN A 8 4.47 15.17 1.15
C ASN A 8 3.34 14.63 0.28
N GLN A 9 3.39 14.89 -1.03
CA GLN A 9 2.57 14.24 -2.04
C GLN A 9 3.11 12.82 -2.26
N GLU A 10 3.23 12.07 -1.18
CA GLU A 10 3.62 10.67 -1.24
C GLU A 10 2.38 9.89 -1.68
N GLU A 11 2.55 9.04 -2.69
CA GLU A 11 1.56 8.09 -3.15
C GLU A 11 0.88 7.44 -1.94
N ARG A 12 -0.45 7.60 -1.85
CA ARG A 12 -1.20 7.17 -0.66
C ARG A 12 -1.84 5.83 -0.97
N LEU A 13 -1.33 4.78 -0.32
CA LEU A 13 -1.97 3.49 -0.27
C LEU A 13 -2.80 3.40 1.01
N ASP A 14 -4.12 3.51 0.89
CA ASP A 14 -5.05 3.31 2.00
C ASP A 14 -5.67 1.91 1.90
N ALA A 15 -5.62 1.15 2.99
CA ALA A 15 -6.14 -0.21 3.07
C ALA A 15 -7.24 -0.29 4.14
N TRP A 16 -8.44 -0.71 3.75
CA TRP A 16 -9.54 -0.94 4.69
C TRP A 16 -9.95 -2.41 4.68
N CYS A 17 -10.08 -3.01 5.86
CA CYS A 17 -10.55 -4.39 6.04
C CYS A 17 -11.93 -4.38 6.70
N ASP A 18 -12.93 -4.98 6.06
CA ASP A 18 -14.29 -5.16 6.59
C ASP A 18 -14.48 -6.56 7.22
N GLY A 19 -13.37 -7.22 7.61
CA GLY A 19 -13.39 -8.56 8.21
C GLY A 19 -13.56 -9.73 7.23
N SER A 20 -13.94 -9.48 5.98
CA SER A 20 -14.03 -10.49 4.91
C SER A 20 -13.37 -10.07 3.59
N SER A 21 -13.07 -8.79 3.42
CA SER A 21 -12.45 -8.22 2.22
C SER A 21 -11.52 -7.09 2.60
N ILE A 22 -10.42 -6.96 1.85
CA ILE A 22 -9.49 -5.84 1.97
C ILE A 22 -9.68 -4.98 0.72
N CYS A 23 -10.07 -3.73 0.91
CA CYS A 23 -10.10 -2.72 -0.14
C CYS A 23 -8.78 -1.96 -0.11
N LEU A 24 -8.06 -1.99 -1.23
CA LEU A 24 -6.84 -1.20 -1.45
C LEU A 24 -7.18 -0.04 -2.37
N ILE A 25 -6.99 1.19 -1.89
CA ILE A 25 -7.10 2.40 -2.69
C ILE A 25 -5.68 2.91 -2.89
N ALA A 26 -5.19 2.78 -4.13
CA ALA A 26 -3.91 3.31 -4.55
C ALA A 26 -4.18 4.58 -5.37
N VAL A 27 -3.71 5.72 -4.86
CA VAL A 27 -3.78 7.00 -5.58
C VAL A 27 -2.39 7.58 -5.77
N ASP A 28 -2.19 8.24 -6.90
CA ASP A 28 -0.96 8.97 -7.18
C ASP A 28 -0.85 10.27 -6.34
N ALA A 29 0.24 11.00 -6.54
CA ALA A 29 0.52 12.28 -5.88
C ALA A 29 -0.56 13.36 -6.07
N GLN A 30 -1.39 13.27 -7.12
CA GLN A 30 -2.49 14.18 -7.41
C GLN A 30 -3.84 13.69 -6.87
N GLY A 31 -3.90 12.46 -6.37
CA GLY A 31 -5.11 11.82 -5.89
C GLY A 31 -5.88 11.06 -6.98
N ASP A 32 -5.28 10.90 -8.16
CA ASP A 32 -5.87 10.10 -9.23
C ASP A 32 -5.69 8.61 -8.93
N PRO A 33 -6.71 7.76 -9.17
CA PRO A 33 -6.59 6.34 -8.95
C PRO A 33 -5.51 5.77 -9.85
N LEU A 34 -4.58 5.02 -9.26
CA LEU A 34 -3.58 4.26 -10.01
C LEU A 34 -4.31 3.18 -10.83
N ASP A 35 -4.11 3.22 -12.15
CA ASP A 35 -4.67 2.21 -13.05
C ASP A 35 -3.85 0.92 -12.92
N LEU A 36 -4.29 0.05 -12.01
CA LEU A 36 -3.67 -1.24 -11.78
C LEU A 36 -4.33 -2.29 -12.67
N GLY A 37 -3.72 -2.52 -13.84
CA GLY A 37 -4.06 -3.66 -14.69
C GLY A 37 -3.72 -5.01 -14.02
N ASP A 38 -4.13 -6.11 -14.65
CA ASP A 38 -3.95 -7.47 -14.10
C ASP A 38 -2.49 -7.81 -13.73
N GLU A 39 -1.52 -7.37 -14.53
CA GLU A 39 -0.09 -7.64 -14.29
C GLU A 39 0.44 -6.87 -13.07
N GLU A 40 0.12 -5.58 -12.97
CA GLU A 40 0.50 -4.74 -11.84
C GLU A 40 -0.17 -5.21 -10.55
N MET A 41 -1.44 -5.64 -10.63
CA MET A 41 -2.15 -6.23 -9.49
C MET A 41 -1.47 -7.52 -9.02
N ARG A 42 -1.07 -8.41 -9.94
CA ARG A 42 -0.34 -9.65 -9.60
C ARG A 42 1.02 -9.36 -8.97
N ALA A 43 1.75 -8.39 -9.51
CA ALA A 43 3.04 -7.96 -8.96
C ALA A 43 2.88 -7.38 -7.53
N LEU A 44 1.84 -6.57 -7.30
CA LEU A 44 1.53 -6.02 -5.98
C LEU A 44 1.19 -7.12 -4.97
N ILE A 45 0.34 -8.09 -5.35
CA ILE A 45 0.01 -9.24 -4.50
C ILE A 45 1.26 -10.05 -4.16
N ALA A 46 2.10 -10.36 -5.15
CA ALA A 46 3.33 -11.12 -4.93
C ALA A 46 4.26 -10.43 -3.92
N LYS A 47 4.38 -9.09 -4.01
CA LYS A 47 5.20 -8.29 -3.09
C LYS A 47 4.61 -8.27 -1.68
N LEU A 48 3.29 -8.14 -1.54
CA LEU A 48 2.62 -8.21 -0.23
C LEU A 48 2.79 -9.58 0.43
N GLN A 49 2.66 -10.66 -0.34
CA GLN A 49 2.88 -12.03 0.14
C GLN A 49 4.33 -12.24 0.61
N GLN A 50 5.31 -11.69 -0.13
CA GLN A 50 6.71 -11.73 0.28
C GLN A 50 6.94 -11.03 1.62
N CYS A 51 6.45 -9.80 1.78
CA CYS A 51 6.59 -9.04 3.02
C CYS A 51 5.94 -9.77 4.21
N LEU A 52 4.78 -10.41 4.00
CA LEU A 52 4.12 -11.20 5.04
C LEU A 52 5.00 -12.38 5.46
N ALA A 53 5.52 -13.16 4.51
CA ALA A 53 6.39 -14.29 4.80
C ALA A 53 7.67 -13.87 5.55
N GLU A 54 8.26 -12.73 5.19
CA GLU A 54 9.42 -12.17 5.91
C GLU A 54 9.06 -11.77 7.34
N SER A 55 7.91 -11.14 7.56
CA SER A 55 7.43 -10.75 8.89
C SER A 55 7.13 -11.97 9.76
N GLU A 56 6.49 -13.00 9.21
CA GLU A 56 6.20 -14.26 9.92
C GLU A 56 7.47 -15.03 10.26
N ALA A 57 8.43 -15.06 9.35
CA ALA A 57 9.74 -15.68 9.57
C ALA A 57 10.58 -14.91 10.61
N ALA A 58 10.41 -13.60 10.71
CA ALA A 58 11.00 -12.78 11.76
C ALA A 58 10.33 -13.03 13.12
N ALA A 59 8.99 -13.14 13.17
CA ALA A 59 8.23 -13.41 14.39
C ALA A 59 8.42 -14.83 14.93
N SER A 60 8.72 -15.81 14.07
CA SER A 60 8.96 -17.21 14.46
C SER A 60 10.37 -17.45 15.04
N LYS A 61 11.22 -16.43 15.07
CA LYS A 61 12.60 -16.49 15.60
C LYS A 61 12.74 -15.83 16.97
N ASP A 62 11.65 -15.33 17.54
CA ASP A 62 11.57 -14.78 18.90
C ASP A 62 11.06 -15.84 19.89
#